data_AF-A0A7X0PHM6-F1
#
_entry.id   AF-A0A7X0PHM6-F1
#
_cell.length_a   1.000
_cell.length_b   1.000
_cell.length_c   1.000
_cell.angle_alpha   90.00
_cell.angle_beta   90.00
_cell.angle_gamma   90.00
#
_symmetry.space_group_name_H-M   'P 1'
#
loop_
_entity.id
_entity.type
_entity.pdbx_description
1 polymer ?
#
loop_
_entity_poly.entity_id
_entity_poly.type
_entity_poly.pdbx_seq_one_letter_code
_entity_poly.pdbx_strand_id
1 'polypeptide(L)'
;MAKSGKIKYKPGDIVTIPLPEARFAYARIFEDHTFGIFAHWSAKPEPLAQVATHPIAFFVSGTDSAIKDGTWLVVGHVPFQDAEASFPPPVAICYDYDSNTWTMGRPMVTHKGTEKFVTAKEVAGLDRLLFCHKPALVAATIVDRLIDGNHAYYKVRPSGSSSSAAAAPALAPQVMQVAPNPSTTGPWGARAQENDDASDWLAGLEEEPGLGLGRIDEAFDQVLSAEPSAYLEVTECAEVVAAATVLAKMHGLAFAADIASDECMAALAKRAKRRSPKSTAALVQRALLALAAVQDPERSELRGLMVTQEHADLGAAWSKRMGQLVRGLKAAHRRLASA
;
A
#
# COMPACT_ATOMS: atom_id res chain seq x y z
N MET A 1 -14.27 27.29 -7.15
CA MET A 1 -14.98 26.05 -7.54
C MET A 1 -15.67 25.51 -6.30
N ALA A 2 -16.99 25.32 -6.32
CA ALA A 2 -17.71 24.77 -5.18
C ALA A 2 -17.22 23.33 -4.93
N LYS A 3 -16.82 23.00 -3.70
CA LYS A 3 -16.50 21.62 -3.31
C LYS A 3 -17.78 20.79 -3.47
N SER A 4 -17.82 19.95 -4.51
CA SER A 4 -18.88 18.95 -4.65
C SER A 4 -18.91 18.11 -3.37
N GLY A 5 -20.09 17.96 -2.74
CA GLY A 5 -20.22 17.16 -1.53
C GLY A 5 -19.84 15.71 -1.84
N LYS A 6 -19.08 15.07 -0.93
CA LYS A 6 -18.74 13.65 -1.08
C LYS A 6 -20.02 12.81 -1.18
N ILE A 7 -20.09 11.94 -2.18
CA ILE A 7 -21.23 11.03 -2.34
C ILE A 7 -21.25 10.06 -1.14
N LYS A 8 -22.43 9.95 -0.51
CA LYS A 8 -22.67 8.96 0.54
C LYS A 8 -23.11 7.66 -0.10
N TYR A 9 -22.63 6.54 0.43
CA TYR A 9 -23.00 5.19 0.03
C TYR A 9 -23.06 4.29 1.27
N LYS A 10 -23.61 3.09 1.13
CA LYS A 10 -23.71 2.08 2.20
C LYS A 10 -23.64 0.65 1.65
N PRO A 11 -23.35 -0.37 2.48
CA PRO A 11 -23.47 -1.76 2.09
C PRO A 11 -24.84 -2.06 1.45
N GLY A 12 -24.82 -2.82 0.36
CA GLY A 12 -25.98 -3.15 -0.47
C GLY A 12 -26.20 -2.19 -1.64
N ASP A 13 -25.58 -1.01 -1.64
CA ASP A 13 -25.56 -0.15 -2.82
C ASP A 13 -24.83 -0.86 -3.97
N ILE A 14 -25.30 -0.61 -5.19
CA ILE A 14 -24.71 -1.12 -6.42
C ILE A 14 -24.15 0.07 -7.19
N VAL A 15 -22.91 -0.05 -7.63
CA VAL A 15 -22.18 0.98 -8.37
C VAL A 15 -21.81 0.52 -9.78
N THR A 16 -21.69 1.47 -10.68
CA THR A 16 -21.04 1.30 -11.99
C THR A 16 -19.54 1.46 -11.86
N ILE A 17 -18.80 0.61 -12.56
CA ILE A 17 -17.34 0.68 -12.67
C ILE A 17 -17.00 0.87 -14.15
N PRO A 18 -16.53 2.05 -14.56
CA PRO A 18 -16.05 2.27 -15.92
C PRO A 18 -14.87 1.35 -16.24
N LEU A 19 -14.94 0.68 -17.38
CA LEU A 19 -13.88 -0.16 -17.94
C LEU A 19 -13.32 0.47 -19.22
N PRO A 20 -12.16 -0.01 -19.72
CA PRO A 20 -11.66 0.37 -21.03
C PRO A 20 -12.69 0.18 -22.16
N GLU A 21 -12.51 0.91 -23.26
CA GLU A 21 -13.36 0.83 -24.45
C GLU A 21 -14.85 1.17 -24.19
N ALA A 22 -15.10 2.08 -23.25
CA ALA A 22 -16.45 2.54 -22.89
C ALA A 22 -17.40 1.42 -22.44
N ARG A 23 -16.85 0.39 -21.78
CA ARG A 23 -17.61 -0.67 -21.13
C ARG A 23 -17.86 -0.34 -19.66
N PHE A 24 -18.85 -0.99 -19.06
CA PHE A 24 -19.24 -0.82 -17.67
C PHE A 24 -19.41 -2.18 -17.01
N ALA A 25 -18.76 -2.37 -15.88
CA ALA A 25 -19.06 -3.44 -14.95
C ALA A 25 -19.84 -2.90 -13.76
N TYR A 26 -20.30 -3.81 -12.91
CA TYR A 26 -21.12 -3.47 -11.76
C TYR A 26 -20.60 -4.18 -10.53
N ALA A 27 -20.67 -3.50 -9.39
CA ALA A 27 -20.33 -4.07 -8.11
C ALA A 27 -21.38 -3.75 -7.06
N ARG A 28 -21.67 -4.73 -6.21
CA ARG A 28 -22.41 -4.52 -4.96
C ARG A 28 -21.40 -4.26 -3.84
N ILE A 29 -21.69 -3.28 -3.00
CA ILE A 29 -20.86 -2.93 -1.85
C ILE A 29 -21.19 -3.87 -0.69
N PHE A 30 -20.18 -4.52 -0.14
CA PHE A 30 -20.21 -5.34 1.07
C PHE A 30 -19.53 -4.59 2.23
N GLU A 31 -19.61 -5.15 3.43
CA GLU A 31 -18.76 -4.73 4.55
C GLU A 31 -17.27 -4.93 4.23
N ASP A 32 -16.39 -4.45 5.12
CA ASP A 32 -14.93 -4.58 5.01
C ASP A 32 -14.36 -4.06 3.68
N HIS A 33 -14.92 -2.93 3.19
CA HIS A 33 -14.48 -2.26 1.95
C HIS A 33 -14.39 -3.21 0.74
N THR A 34 -15.31 -4.17 0.66
CA THR A 34 -15.29 -5.21 -0.37
C THR A 34 -16.40 -5.00 -1.41
N PHE A 35 -16.05 -5.24 -2.67
CA PHE A 35 -16.92 -5.12 -3.83
C PHE A 35 -17.19 -6.53 -4.39
N GLY A 36 -18.46 -6.94 -4.37
CA GLY A 36 -18.92 -8.14 -5.08
C GLY A 36 -19.19 -7.79 -6.54
N ILE A 37 -18.33 -8.25 -7.45
CA ILE A 37 -18.41 -7.97 -8.88
C ILE A 37 -19.45 -8.87 -9.53
N PHE A 38 -20.42 -8.28 -10.20
CA PHE A 38 -21.43 -9.04 -10.96
C PHE A 38 -20.80 -9.75 -12.16
N ALA A 39 -21.32 -10.93 -12.51
CA ALA A 39 -20.94 -11.71 -13.69
C ALA A 39 -21.50 -11.10 -14.99
N HIS A 40 -21.36 -9.78 -15.15
CA HIS A 40 -21.95 -9.01 -16.23
C HIS A 40 -21.18 -7.73 -16.50
N TRP A 41 -21.14 -7.35 -17.76
CA TRP A 41 -20.68 -6.05 -18.22
C TRP A 41 -21.47 -5.61 -19.45
N SER A 42 -21.52 -4.31 -19.71
CA SER A 42 -22.30 -3.74 -20.80
C SER A 42 -21.59 -2.58 -21.48
N ALA A 43 -21.97 -2.27 -22.71
CA ALA A 43 -21.43 -1.12 -23.47
C ALA A 43 -22.03 0.24 -23.03
N LYS A 44 -23.07 0.23 -22.20
CA LYS A 44 -23.75 1.42 -21.66
C LYS A 44 -24.21 1.12 -20.23
N PRO A 45 -24.28 2.12 -19.34
CA PRO A 45 -24.82 1.91 -18.00
C PRO A 45 -26.24 1.35 -18.06
N GLU A 46 -26.48 0.28 -17.30
CA GLU A 46 -27.76 -0.42 -17.22
C GLU A 46 -28.49 -0.08 -15.91
N PRO A 47 -29.84 -0.11 -15.92
CA PRO A 47 -30.62 0.10 -14.71
C PRO A 47 -30.45 -1.04 -13.71
N LEU A 48 -30.65 -0.74 -12.43
CA LEU A 48 -30.58 -1.68 -11.31
C LEU A 48 -31.30 -3.01 -11.57
N ALA A 49 -32.50 -2.96 -12.16
CA ALA A 49 -33.33 -4.13 -12.38
C ALA A 49 -32.71 -5.15 -13.35
N GLN A 50 -31.81 -4.73 -14.24
CA GLN A 50 -31.08 -5.63 -15.14
C GLN A 50 -29.84 -6.19 -14.42
N VAL A 51 -29.02 -5.31 -13.86
CA VAL A 51 -27.78 -5.65 -13.15
C VAL A 51 -28.02 -6.65 -12.02
N ALA A 52 -29.05 -6.44 -11.20
CA ALA A 52 -29.33 -7.27 -10.02
C ALA A 52 -29.80 -8.70 -10.35
N THR A 53 -30.07 -9.02 -11.62
CA THR A 53 -30.40 -10.40 -12.05
C THR A 53 -29.18 -11.29 -12.22
N HIS A 54 -27.99 -10.69 -12.31
CA HIS A 54 -26.74 -11.42 -12.50
C HIS A 54 -26.19 -11.89 -11.15
N PRO A 55 -25.54 -13.08 -11.09
CA PRO A 55 -24.85 -13.50 -9.88
C PRO A 55 -23.58 -12.68 -9.67
N ILE A 56 -23.07 -12.67 -8.44
CA ILE A 56 -21.71 -12.18 -8.15
C ILE A 56 -20.71 -13.23 -8.65
N ALA A 57 -19.76 -12.81 -9.49
CA ALA A 57 -18.69 -13.66 -10.02
C ALA A 57 -17.53 -13.82 -9.03
N PHE A 58 -17.14 -12.72 -8.38
CA PHE A 58 -16.03 -12.71 -7.43
C PHE A 58 -16.03 -11.46 -6.55
N PHE A 59 -15.13 -11.42 -5.58
CA PHE A 59 -14.98 -10.32 -4.63
C PHE A 59 -13.60 -9.67 -4.76
N VAL A 60 -13.55 -8.35 -4.58
CA VAL A 60 -12.32 -7.55 -4.56
C VAL A 60 -12.43 -6.47 -3.49
N SER A 61 -11.41 -6.34 -2.64
CA SER A 61 -11.34 -5.26 -1.65
C SER A 61 -10.66 -4.05 -2.28
N GLY A 62 -11.07 -2.84 -1.91
CA GLY A 62 -10.43 -1.63 -2.43
C GLY A 62 -10.94 -0.34 -1.82
N THR A 63 -10.29 0.76 -2.17
CA THR A 63 -10.68 2.09 -1.67
C THR A 63 -12.01 2.55 -2.27
N ASP A 64 -12.74 3.37 -1.53
CA ASP A 64 -14.04 3.94 -1.94
C ASP A 64 -13.93 5.34 -2.57
N SER A 65 -12.71 5.76 -2.92
CA SER A 65 -12.39 7.08 -3.47
C SER A 65 -13.23 7.40 -4.71
N ALA A 66 -13.27 6.47 -5.67
CA ALA A 66 -14.05 6.63 -6.90
C ALA A 66 -15.56 6.71 -6.68
N ILE A 67 -16.08 6.16 -5.59
CA ILE A 67 -17.51 6.31 -5.24
C ILE A 67 -17.73 7.71 -4.68
N LYS A 68 -16.88 8.12 -3.72
CA LYS A 68 -16.98 9.41 -3.04
C LYS A 68 -16.84 10.61 -3.97
N ASP A 69 -16.00 10.49 -5.01
CA ASP A 69 -15.78 11.54 -6.01
C ASP A 69 -16.78 11.51 -7.19
N GLY A 70 -17.61 10.46 -7.27
CA GLY A 70 -18.65 10.30 -8.28
C GLY A 70 -18.17 9.69 -9.60
N THR A 71 -16.94 9.20 -9.68
CA THR A 71 -16.46 8.42 -10.83
C THR A 71 -17.24 7.11 -10.97
N TRP A 72 -17.55 6.45 -9.85
CA TRP A 72 -18.40 5.26 -9.78
C TRP A 72 -19.80 5.67 -9.32
N LEU A 73 -20.74 5.64 -10.26
CA LEU A 73 -22.10 6.08 -9.99
C LEU A 73 -22.88 4.98 -9.26
N VAL A 74 -23.54 5.33 -8.15
CA VAL A 74 -24.50 4.46 -7.48
C VAL A 74 -25.75 4.33 -8.36
N VAL A 75 -26.01 3.13 -8.87
CA VAL A 75 -27.16 2.83 -9.74
C VAL A 75 -28.40 2.37 -8.98
N GLY A 76 -28.24 1.98 -7.71
CA GLY A 76 -29.35 1.59 -6.86
C GLY A 76 -28.90 0.86 -5.60
N HIS A 77 -29.86 0.32 -4.86
CA HIS A 77 -29.63 -0.37 -3.60
C HIS A 77 -30.42 -1.68 -3.57
N VAL A 78 -29.74 -2.77 -3.26
CA VAL A 78 -30.36 -4.05 -2.94
C VAL A 78 -30.00 -4.38 -1.49
N PRO A 79 -30.97 -4.41 -0.56
CA PRO A 79 -30.66 -4.69 0.84
C PRO A 79 -30.15 -6.13 0.98
N PHE A 80 -29.25 -6.33 1.95
CA PHE A 80 -28.89 -7.68 2.38
C PHE A 80 -30.05 -8.30 3.17
N GLN A 81 -30.14 -9.63 3.15
CA GLN A 81 -31.18 -10.35 3.88
C GLN A 81 -31.07 -10.10 5.38
N ASP A 82 -29.84 -10.07 5.89
CA ASP A 82 -29.48 -9.80 7.26
C ASP A 82 -28.05 -9.21 7.31
N ALA A 83 -27.59 -8.88 8.52
CA ALA A 83 -26.24 -8.36 8.76
C ALA A 83 -25.13 -9.39 8.50
N GLU A 84 -25.46 -10.68 8.48
CA GLU A 84 -24.48 -11.73 8.20
C GLU A 84 -24.18 -11.77 6.69
N ALA A 85 -25.22 -11.64 5.87
CA ALA A 85 -25.13 -11.62 4.42
C ALA A 85 -24.43 -10.37 3.85
N SER A 86 -24.22 -9.32 4.64
CA SER A 86 -23.49 -8.12 4.21
C SER A 86 -21.97 -8.28 4.19
N PHE A 87 -21.44 -9.34 4.82
CA PHE A 87 -20.03 -9.67 4.76
C PHE A 87 -19.68 -10.49 3.51
N PRO A 88 -18.51 -10.24 2.89
CA PRO A 88 -18.05 -11.06 1.79
C PRO A 88 -17.66 -12.47 2.28
N PRO A 89 -17.60 -13.47 1.39
CA PRO A 89 -17.10 -14.80 1.73
C PRO A 89 -15.65 -14.78 2.23
N PRO A 90 -15.23 -15.83 2.98
CA PRO A 90 -13.83 -15.97 3.38
C PRO A 90 -12.88 -16.03 2.18
N VAL A 91 -11.73 -15.38 2.29
CA VAL A 91 -10.68 -15.37 1.26
C VAL A 91 -9.33 -15.76 1.85
N ALA A 92 -8.48 -16.37 1.03
CA ALA A 92 -7.13 -16.73 1.41
C ALA A 92 -6.20 -15.52 1.31
N ILE A 93 -5.39 -15.29 2.35
CA ILE A 93 -4.40 -14.20 2.37
C ILE A 93 -2.98 -14.75 2.27
N CYS A 94 -2.05 -13.91 1.83
CA CYS A 94 -0.61 -14.24 1.81
C CYS A 94 -0.24 -15.43 0.89
N TYR A 95 -1.02 -15.70 -0.15
CA TYR A 95 -0.72 -16.73 -1.16
C TYR A 95 -0.20 -16.10 -2.45
N ASP A 96 1.01 -16.51 -2.84
CA ASP A 96 1.59 -16.18 -4.15
C ASP A 96 1.31 -17.34 -5.13
N TYR A 97 0.58 -17.02 -6.19
CA TYR A 97 0.17 -17.98 -7.20
C TYR A 97 1.32 -18.43 -8.10
N ASP A 98 2.25 -17.53 -8.42
CA ASP A 98 3.31 -17.79 -9.39
C ASP A 98 4.36 -18.73 -8.79
N SER A 99 4.78 -18.47 -7.56
CA SER A 99 5.65 -19.37 -6.81
C SER A 99 4.91 -20.55 -6.18
N ASN A 100 3.58 -20.50 -6.12
CA ASN A 100 2.73 -21.44 -5.38
C ASN A 100 3.17 -21.57 -3.89
N THR A 101 3.52 -20.44 -3.27
CA THR A 101 3.99 -20.37 -1.89
C THR A 101 3.14 -19.46 -1.01
N TRP A 102 3.34 -19.55 0.30
CA TRP A 102 2.72 -18.66 1.28
C TRP A 102 3.75 -17.66 1.76
N THR A 103 3.49 -16.37 1.57
CA THR A 103 4.41 -15.30 1.96
C THR A 103 4.63 -15.27 3.48
N MET A 104 3.64 -15.67 4.29
CA MET A 104 3.74 -15.80 5.76
C MET A 104 4.16 -17.22 6.22
N GLY A 105 4.63 -18.08 5.32
CA GLY A 105 5.09 -19.43 5.61
C GLY A 105 3.99 -20.46 5.94
N ARG A 106 2.73 -20.05 6.08
CA ARG A 106 1.58 -20.94 6.30
C ARG A 106 0.27 -20.36 5.78
N PRO A 107 -0.73 -21.20 5.45
CA PRO A 107 -2.02 -20.74 4.97
C PRO A 107 -2.82 -19.95 5.99
N MET A 108 -3.50 -18.91 5.51
CA MET A 108 -4.37 -18.05 6.30
C MET A 108 -5.64 -17.72 5.53
N VAL A 109 -6.72 -17.54 6.27
CA VAL A 109 -8.01 -17.05 5.78
C VAL A 109 -8.40 -15.81 6.58
N THR A 110 -8.94 -14.81 5.90
CA THR A 110 -9.61 -13.67 6.53
C THR A 110 -11.11 -13.72 6.25
N HIS A 111 -11.89 -13.36 7.27
CA HIS A 111 -13.34 -13.25 7.20
C HIS A 111 -13.84 -12.36 8.35
N LYS A 112 -14.60 -11.29 8.03
CA LYS A 112 -15.21 -10.37 9.01
C LYS A 112 -14.21 -9.73 9.96
N GLY A 113 -13.11 -9.20 9.40
CA GLY A 113 -12.02 -8.63 10.19
C GLY A 113 -11.27 -9.62 11.08
N THR A 114 -11.50 -10.93 10.97
CA THR A 114 -10.75 -11.95 11.72
C THR A 114 -9.82 -12.73 10.80
N GLU A 115 -8.60 -12.97 11.26
CA GLU A 115 -7.60 -13.77 10.57
C GLU A 115 -7.36 -15.08 11.31
N LYS A 116 -7.25 -16.18 10.55
CA LYS A 116 -7.04 -17.50 11.13
C LYS A 116 -6.05 -18.32 10.29
N PHE A 117 -5.10 -18.95 10.98
CA PHE A 117 -4.25 -19.98 10.39
C PHE A 117 -5.05 -21.25 10.13
N VAL A 118 -4.88 -21.80 8.93
CA VAL A 118 -5.61 -22.97 8.45
C VAL A 118 -4.68 -23.92 7.70
N THR A 119 -5.18 -25.12 7.39
CA THR A 119 -4.44 -26.11 6.60
C THR A 119 -4.52 -25.79 5.10
N ALA A 120 -3.56 -26.31 4.32
CA ALA A 120 -3.55 -26.17 2.86
C ALA A 120 -4.83 -26.77 2.20
N LYS A 121 -5.45 -27.76 2.83
CA LYS A 121 -6.69 -28.37 2.35
C LYS A 121 -7.90 -27.44 2.53
N GLU A 122 -7.94 -26.68 3.63
CA GLU A 122 -9.04 -25.75 3.94
C GLU A 122 -9.05 -24.52 3.02
N VAL A 123 -7.89 -24.12 2.50
CA VAL A 123 -7.77 -22.96 1.57
C VAL A 123 -7.87 -23.34 0.11
N ALA A 124 -7.75 -24.63 -0.24
CA ALA A 124 -7.74 -25.05 -1.63
C ALA A 124 -9.03 -24.62 -2.36
N GLY A 125 -8.87 -23.90 -3.47
CA GLY A 125 -9.99 -23.40 -4.27
C GLY A 125 -10.65 -22.12 -3.76
N LEU A 126 -10.29 -21.64 -2.55
CA LEU A 126 -10.70 -20.31 -2.10
C LEU A 126 -10.12 -19.23 -3.02
N ASP A 127 -10.86 -18.13 -3.13
CA ASP A 127 -10.34 -16.93 -3.76
C ASP A 127 -9.22 -16.34 -2.90
N ARG A 128 -8.20 -15.82 -3.58
CA ARG A 128 -7.16 -15.01 -2.96
C ARG A 128 -7.74 -13.65 -2.62
N LEU A 129 -7.31 -13.06 -1.50
CA LEU A 129 -7.58 -11.66 -1.22
C LEU A 129 -6.95 -10.81 -2.31
N LEU A 130 -7.78 -9.96 -2.91
CA LEU A 130 -7.36 -8.95 -3.88
C LEU A 130 -7.61 -7.59 -3.26
N PHE A 131 -6.54 -6.85 -3.01
CA PHE A 131 -6.62 -5.49 -2.50
C PHE A 131 -6.19 -4.50 -3.59
N CYS A 132 -7.12 -3.65 -4.00
CA CYS A 132 -6.91 -2.62 -5.00
C CYS A 132 -6.90 -1.23 -4.35
N HIS A 133 -5.71 -0.72 -4.06
CA HIS A 133 -5.52 0.61 -3.46
C HIS A 133 -5.87 1.77 -4.42
N LYS A 134 -6.05 1.48 -5.72
CA LYS A 134 -6.48 2.43 -6.76
C LYS A 134 -7.71 1.90 -7.52
N PRO A 135 -8.71 2.73 -7.85
CA PRO A 135 -9.87 2.32 -8.63
C PRO A 135 -9.53 1.68 -9.99
N ALA A 136 -8.47 2.15 -10.64
CA ALA A 136 -7.99 1.60 -11.90
C ALA A 136 -7.56 0.12 -11.79
N LEU A 137 -7.07 -0.31 -10.63
CA LEU A 137 -6.69 -1.71 -10.38
C LEU A 137 -7.91 -2.61 -10.24
N VAL A 138 -9.04 -2.10 -9.71
CA VAL A 138 -10.31 -2.82 -9.72
C VAL A 138 -10.77 -3.04 -11.16
N ALA A 139 -10.76 -2.00 -11.99
CA ALA A 139 -11.11 -2.12 -13.41
C ALA A 139 -10.20 -3.11 -14.15
N ALA A 140 -8.88 -3.05 -13.94
CA ALA A 140 -7.93 -4.00 -14.52
C ALA A 140 -8.20 -5.45 -14.08
N THR A 141 -8.49 -5.66 -12.79
CA THR A 141 -8.87 -6.98 -12.24
C THR A 141 -10.15 -7.51 -12.88
N ILE A 142 -11.15 -6.66 -13.11
CA ILE A 142 -12.39 -7.05 -13.79
C ILE A 142 -12.10 -7.47 -15.23
N VAL A 143 -11.28 -6.71 -15.96
CA VAL A 143 -10.91 -7.08 -17.33
C VAL A 143 -10.21 -8.44 -17.34
N ASP A 144 -9.14 -8.60 -16.58
CA ASP A 144 -8.37 -9.85 -16.58
C ASP A 144 -9.21 -11.05 -16.12
N ARG A 145 -9.91 -10.90 -14.98
CA ARG A 145 -10.62 -12.01 -14.37
C ARG A 145 -11.92 -12.33 -15.08
N LEU A 146 -12.77 -11.33 -15.37
CA LEU A 146 -14.12 -11.54 -15.88
C LEU A 146 -14.19 -11.57 -17.40
N ILE A 147 -13.43 -10.69 -18.07
CA ILE A 147 -13.51 -10.53 -19.52
C ILE A 147 -12.54 -11.48 -20.23
N ASP A 148 -11.30 -11.53 -19.76
CA ASP A 148 -10.27 -12.40 -20.34
C ASP A 148 -10.34 -13.84 -19.78
N GLY A 149 -11.14 -14.06 -18.73
CA GLY A 149 -11.47 -15.39 -18.21
C GLY A 149 -10.39 -16.01 -17.32
N ASN A 150 -9.45 -15.22 -16.80
CA ASN A 150 -8.30 -15.71 -16.00
C ASN A 150 -8.68 -16.11 -14.55
N HIS A 151 -9.90 -16.61 -14.33
CA HIS A 151 -10.44 -16.95 -13.00
C HIS A 151 -9.52 -17.84 -12.15
N ALA A 152 -8.84 -18.81 -12.78
CA ALA A 152 -7.99 -19.76 -12.07
C ALA A 152 -6.77 -19.11 -11.40
N TYR A 153 -6.26 -17.99 -11.93
CA TYR A 153 -5.14 -17.24 -11.35
C TYR A 153 -5.48 -16.69 -9.96
N TYR A 154 -6.75 -16.40 -9.73
CA TYR A 154 -7.23 -15.75 -8.51
C TYR A 154 -7.64 -16.73 -7.41
N LYS A 155 -7.37 -18.02 -7.60
CA LYS A 155 -7.70 -19.09 -6.63
C LYS A 155 -6.45 -19.76 -6.10
N VAL A 156 -6.52 -20.20 -4.85
CA VAL A 156 -5.46 -21.02 -4.25
C VAL A 156 -5.44 -22.39 -4.94
N ARG A 157 -4.27 -22.78 -5.44
CA ARG A 157 -4.11 -24.09 -6.09
C ARG A 157 -4.15 -25.23 -5.06
N PRO A 158 -4.71 -26.40 -5.41
CA PRO A 158 -4.58 -27.59 -4.59
C PRO A 158 -3.11 -28.01 -4.42
N SER A 159 -2.75 -28.48 -3.22
CA SER A 159 -1.43 -29.06 -2.96
C SER A 159 -1.17 -30.25 -3.88
N GLY A 160 -0.04 -30.22 -4.60
CA GLY A 160 0.35 -31.27 -5.55
C GLY A 160 -0.10 -31.04 -7.00
N SER A 161 -0.78 -29.95 -7.32
CA SER A 161 -1.02 -29.56 -8.71
C SER A 161 0.25 -28.97 -9.33
N SER A 162 0.94 -29.75 -10.17
CA SER A 162 1.94 -29.21 -11.10
C SER A 162 1.25 -28.89 -12.43
N SER A 163 1.33 -27.63 -12.84
CA SER A 163 0.93 -27.19 -14.18
C SER A 163 2.06 -26.35 -14.74
N SER A 164 2.43 -26.60 -16.00
CA SER A 164 3.35 -25.75 -16.74
C SER A 164 2.82 -24.32 -16.73
N ALA A 165 3.74 -23.35 -16.57
CA ALA A 165 3.46 -21.93 -16.53
C ALA A 165 2.52 -21.51 -17.67
N ALA A 166 1.25 -21.27 -17.36
CA ALA A 166 0.48 -20.30 -18.12
C ALA A 166 1.14 -18.95 -17.84
N ALA A 167 1.61 -18.28 -18.90
CA ALA A 167 2.26 -16.99 -18.78
C ALA A 167 1.38 -16.05 -17.95
N ALA A 168 1.96 -15.38 -16.96
CA ALA A 168 1.29 -14.33 -16.21
C ALA A 168 0.68 -13.33 -17.22
N PRO A 169 -0.61 -12.98 -17.10
CA PRO A 169 -1.22 -12.04 -18.04
C PRO A 169 -0.49 -10.69 -17.97
N ALA A 170 -0.20 -10.11 -19.13
CA ALA A 170 0.61 -8.89 -19.28
C ALA A 170 0.01 -7.63 -18.61
N LEU A 171 -1.23 -7.75 -18.11
CA LEU A 171 -2.01 -6.69 -17.48
C LEU A 171 -2.51 -7.07 -16.07
N ALA A 172 -2.00 -8.16 -15.48
CA ALA A 172 -2.24 -8.39 -14.05
C ALA A 172 -1.86 -7.09 -13.32
N PRO A 173 -2.75 -6.49 -12.50
CA PRO A 173 -2.34 -5.42 -11.61
C PRO A 173 -1.10 -5.96 -10.91
N GLN A 174 0.01 -5.22 -10.91
CA GLN A 174 1.22 -5.67 -10.25
C GLN A 174 0.86 -5.91 -8.79
N VAL A 175 0.53 -7.17 -8.48
CA VAL A 175 0.57 -7.72 -7.15
C VAL A 175 2.01 -7.44 -6.79
N MET A 176 2.20 -6.56 -5.82
CA MET A 176 3.50 -6.03 -5.43
C MET A 176 4.48 -7.21 -5.32
N GLN A 177 5.23 -7.45 -6.39
CA GLN A 177 6.30 -8.43 -6.40
C GLN A 177 7.47 -7.73 -5.75
N VAL A 178 7.38 -7.65 -4.42
CA VAL A 178 8.57 -7.47 -3.61
C VAL A 178 9.34 -8.78 -3.78
N ALA A 179 10.44 -8.74 -4.53
CA ALA A 179 11.38 -9.85 -4.58
C ALA A 179 11.62 -10.34 -3.13
N PRO A 180 11.58 -11.65 -2.85
CA PRO A 180 11.68 -12.13 -1.49
C PRO A 180 13.04 -11.72 -0.91
N ASN A 181 13.03 -10.70 -0.05
CA ASN A 181 14.12 -10.44 0.88
C ASN A 181 13.85 -11.37 2.08
N PRO A 182 14.73 -12.32 2.42
CA PRO A 182 14.42 -13.45 3.31
C PRO A 182 14.20 -13.10 4.80
N SER A 183 13.76 -11.90 5.14
CA SER A 183 13.40 -11.56 6.52
C SER A 183 12.53 -10.29 6.58
N THR A 184 11.21 -10.43 6.45
CA THR A 184 10.16 -9.69 7.20
C THR A 184 8.81 -9.90 6.51
N THR A 185 8.04 -10.82 7.05
CA THR A 185 6.67 -11.12 6.64
C THR A 185 5.73 -10.24 7.48
N GLY A 186 5.43 -9.04 6.97
CA GLY A 186 4.56 -8.01 7.58
C GLY A 186 4.72 -6.66 6.85
N PRO A 187 3.82 -5.67 7.03
CA PRO A 187 3.93 -4.33 6.43
C PRO A 187 5.10 -3.49 6.99
N TRP A 188 5.93 -4.12 7.83
CA TRP A 188 6.97 -3.50 8.62
C TRP A 188 8.28 -4.28 8.43
N GLY A 189 9.31 -3.59 7.97
CA GLY A 189 10.68 -4.08 8.01
C GLY A 189 11.66 -3.08 8.61
N ALA A 190 12.91 -3.51 8.74
CA ALA A 190 13.96 -2.71 9.37
C ALA A 190 14.40 -1.55 8.48
N ARG A 191 14.15 -1.66 7.16
CA ARG A 191 14.43 -0.62 6.16
C ARG A 191 13.23 0.27 5.94
N ALA A 192 13.49 1.51 5.52
CA ALA A 192 12.44 2.42 5.07
C ALA A 192 11.62 1.81 3.92
N GLN A 193 12.26 1.16 2.94
CA GLN A 193 11.58 0.52 1.80
C GLN A 193 10.77 -0.73 2.17
N GLU A 194 10.93 -1.24 3.40
CA GLU A 194 10.19 -2.40 3.87
C GLU A 194 8.98 -1.98 4.72
N ASN A 195 8.74 -0.67 4.86
CA ASN A 195 7.58 -0.10 5.51
C ASN A 195 6.61 0.44 4.45
N ASP A 196 5.32 0.11 4.57
CA ASP A 196 4.30 0.41 3.56
C ASP A 196 4.10 1.92 3.35
N ASP A 197 3.88 2.69 4.42
CA ASP A 197 3.74 4.15 4.37
C ASP A 197 4.98 4.84 3.77
N ALA A 198 6.16 4.39 4.18
CA ALA A 198 7.42 4.89 3.64
C ALA A 198 7.57 4.56 2.15
N SER A 199 7.07 3.39 1.71
CA SER A 199 7.13 2.97 0.30
C SER A 199 6.18 3.79 -0.56
N ASP A 200 4.98 4.08 -0.09
CA ASP A 200 4.02 4.97 -0.75
C ASP A 200 4.57 6.39 -0.89
N TRP A 201 5.20 6.91 0.17
CA TRP A 201 5.86 8.21 0.12
C TRP A 201 7.02 8.24 -0.90
N LEU A 202 7.84 7.18 -0.95
CA LEU A 202 8.93 7.03 -1.92
C LEU A 202 8.39 6.96 -3.35
N ALA A 203 7.32 6.21 -3.59
CA ALA A 203 6.68 6.14 -4.91
C ALA A 203 6.23 7.53 -5.37
N GLY A 204 5.59 8.30 -4.48
CA GLY A 204 5.22 9.68 -4.79
C GLY A 204 6.41 10.60 -5.06
N LEU A 205 7.53 10.40 -4.36
CA LEU A 205 8.78 11.12 -4.62
C LEU A 205 9.36 10.78 -6.00
N GLU A 206 9.24 9.52 -6.45
CA GLU A 206 9.68 9.05 -7.75
C GLU A 206 8.78 9.50 -8.91
N GLU A 207 7.47 9.60 -8.69
CA GLU A 207 6.52 10.14 -9.65
C GLU A 207 6.77 11.64 -9.91
N GLU A 208 7.17 12.38 -8.87
CA GLU A 208 7.43 13.83 -8.95
C GLU A 208 8.81 14.23 -8.37
N PRO A 209 9.94 13.83 -8.97
CA PRO A 209 11.28 14.17 -8.46
C PRO A 209 11.51 15.70 -8.47
N GLY A 210 10.76 16.38 -9.34
CA GLY A 210 10.61 17.82 -9.43
C GLY A 210 9.89 18.48 -8.25
N LEU A 211 9.53 17.78 -7.18
CA LEU A 211 9.10 18.39 -5.91
C LEU A 211 9.88 17.84 -4.71
N GLY A 212 10.86 16.97 -4.96
CA GLY A 212 11.40 16.09 -3.92
C GLY A 212 12.05 16.77 -2.72
N LEU A 213 12.76 17.88 -2.90
CA LEU A 213 13.28 18.64 -1.74
C LEU A 213 12.18 19.24 -0.87
N GLY A 214 11.08 19.68 -1.49
CA GLY A 214 9.90 20.18 -0.77
C GLY A 214 9.20 19.07 0.00
N ARG A 215 9.04 17.89 -0.60
CA ARG A 215 8.49 16.71 0.07
C ARG A 215 9.36 16.25 1.26
N ILE A 216 10.68 16.30 1.12
CA ILE A 216 11.60 16.01 2.24
C ILE A 216 11.43 17.03 3.37
N ASP A 217 11.33 18.33 3.03
CA ASP A 217 11.07 19.39 4.02
C ASP A 217 9.72 19.19 4.73
N GLU A 218 8.67 18.84 3.98
CA GLU A 218 7.32 18.60 4.48
C GLU A 218 7.25 17.42 5.45
N ALA A 219 7.87 16.28 5.11
CA ALA A 219 7.93 15.12 6.00
C ALA A 219 8.56 15.48 7.35
N PHE A 220 9.63 16.30 7.35
CA PHE A 220 10.21 16.77 8.61
C PHE A 220 9.32 17.77 9.34
N ASP A 221 8.64 18.67 8.63
CA ASP A 221 7.76 19.67 9.24
C ASP A 221 6.54 19.06 9.92
N GLN A 222 5.95 17.99 9.36
CA GLN A 222 4.83 17.30 9.98
C GLN A 222 5.14 16.85 11.41
N VAL A 223 6.33 16.29 11.64
CA VAL A 223 6.77 15.85 12.98
C VAL A 223 7.32 17.01 13.83
N LEU A 224 8.05 17.95 13.23
CA LEU A 224 8.70 19.04 13.98
C LEU A 224 7.74 20.16 14.39
N SER A 225 6.62 20.32 13.69
CA SER A 225 5.58 21.28 14.03
C SER A 225 4.56 20.73 15.05
N ALA A 226 4.59 19.43 15.31
CA ALA A 226 3.73 18.80 16.31
C ALA A 226 4.10 19.28 17.72
N GLU A 227 3.08 19.49 18.55
CA GLU A 227 3.27 19.86 19.96
C GLU A 227 4.16 18.82 20.68
N PRO A 228 5.01 19.21 21.66
CA PRO A 228 5.91 18.27 22.33
C PRO A 228 5.22 17.10 23.02
N SER A 229 3.92 17.21 23.33
CA SER A 229 3.10 16.13 23.91
C SER A 229 2.24 15.40 22.87
N ALA A 230 2.26 15.82 21.62
CA ALA A 230 1.49 15.15 20.57
C ALA A 230 2.06 13.76 20.30
N TYR A 231 1.15 12.80 20.16
CA TYR A 231 1.43 11.47 19.64
C TYR A 231 1.71 11.56 18.14
N LEU A 232 2.69 10.78 17.68
CA LEU A 232 3.12 10.74 16.29
C LEU A 232 2.68 9.39 15.70
N GLU A 233 1.79 9.44 14.71
CA GLU A 233 1.29 8.24 14.05
C GLU A 233 2.41 7.59 13.22
N VAL A 234 2.20 6.31 12.93
CA VAL A 234 3.17 5.47 12.21
C VAL A 234 3.48 6.00 10.82
N THR A 235 2.49 6.56 10.12
CA THR A 235 2.61 7.10 8.76
C THR A 235 3.64 8.23 8.71
N GLU A 236 3.45 9.33 9.45
CA GLU A 236 4.39 10.46 9.43
C GLU A 236 5.78 10.05 9.94
N CYS A 237 5.84 9.14 10.93
CA CYS A 237 7.11 8.61 11.41
C CYS A 237 7.86 7.83 10.32
N ALA A 238 7.16 7.02 9.53
CA ALA A 238 7.73 6.24 8.44
C ALA A 238 8.24 7.15 7.31
N GLU A 239 7.46 8.17 6.94
CA GLU A 239 7.85 9.18 5.95
C GLU A 239 9.14 9.90 6.36
N VAL A 240 9.29 10.29 7.64
CA VAL A 240 10.52 10.90 8.16
C VAL A 240 11.73 9.98 7.98
N VAL A 241 11.59 8.68 8.27
CA VAL A 241 12.69 7.72 8.11
C VAL A 241 13.06 7.56 6.64
N ALA A 242 12.08 7.52 5.73
CA ALA A 242 12.30 7.49 4.29
C ALA A 242 13.02 8.75 3.80
N ALA A 243 12.50 9.94 4.13
CA ALA A 243 13.06 11.23 3.76
C ALA A 243 14.49 11.41 4.26
N ALA A 244 14.76 11.02 5.51
CA ALA A 244 16.11 11.06 6.07
C ALA A 244 17.07 10.07 5.40
N THR A 245 16.58 8.90 4.96
CA THR A 245 17.38 7.91 4.23
C THR A 245 17.69 8.38 2.81
N VAL A 246 16.75 9.05 2.13
CA VAL A 246 17.02 9.74 0.85
C VAL A 246 18.10 10.80 1.02
N LEU A 247 18.00 11.64 2.06
CA LEU A 247 19.01 12.63 2.37
C LEU A 247 20.38 11.99 2.67
N ALA A 248 20.40 10.83 3.32
CA ALA A 248 21.63 10.06 3.54
C ALA A 248 22.25 9.57 2.22
N LYS A 249 21.45 9.06 1.27
CA LYS A 249 21.93 8.68 -0.07
C LYS A 249 22.50 9.89 -0.82
N MET A 250 21.84 11.06 -0.74
CA MET A 250 22.34 12.31 -1.33
C MET A 250 23.73 12.72 -0.82
N HIS A 251 24.08 12.32 0.40
CA HIS A 251 25.38 12.56 1.02
C HIS A 251 26.38 11.41 0.87
N GLY A 252 26.09 10.44 0.00
CA GLY A 252 26.97 9.34 -0.37
C GLY A 252 27.10 8.24 0.70
N LEU A 253 26.10 8.09 1.57
CA LEU A 253 26.12 7.06 2.60
C LEU A 253 25.71 5.70 2.01
N ALA A 254 26.67 4.76 1.96
CA ALA A 254 26.52 3.48 1.27
C ALA A 254 25.33 2.62 1.75
N PHE A 255 24.98 2.67 3.04
CA PHE A 255 23.85 1.90 3.57
C PHE A 255 22.48 2.36 3.01
N ALA A 256 22.42 3.54 2.40
CA ALA A 256 21.21 4.13 1.82
C ALA A 256 21.13 3.95 0.30
N ALA A 257 22.01 3.15 -0.32
CA ALA A 257 22.14 3.05 -1.77
C ALA A 257 20.82 2.70 -2.50
N ASP A 258 19.95 1.91 -1.88
CA ASP A 258 18.76 1.37 -2.56
C ASP A 258 17.45 2.15 -2.26
N ILE A 259 17.49 3.36 -1.68
CA ILE A 259 16.28 4.06 -1.19
C ILE A 259 15.39 4.68 -2.29
N ALA A 260 15.97 5.00 -3.45
CA ALA A 260 15.27 5.61 -4.57
C ALA A 260 16.07 5.36 -5.86
N SER A 261 15.39 5.39 -6.99
CA SER A 261 16.00 5.27 -8.32
C SER A 261 17.08 6.31 -8.57
N ASP A 262 18.05 5.96 -9.42
CA ASP A 262 19.16 6.86 -9.76
C ASP A 262 18.67 8.11 -10.52
N GLU A 263 17.57 8.00 -11.27
CA GLU A 263 16.91 9.14 -11.93
C GLU A 263 16.36 10.14 -10.90
N CYS A 264 15.62 9.65 -9.90
CA CYS A 264 15.12 10.48 -8.81
C CYS A 264 16.27 11.17 -8.07
N MET A 265 17.34 10.42 -7.77
CA MET A 265 18.52 10.95 -7.09
C MET A 265 19.27 11.99 -7.93
N ALA A 266 19.35 11.81 -9.24
CA ALA A 266 19.95 12.80 -10.15
C ALA A 266 19.14 14.10 -10.18
N ALA A 267 17.81 14.01 -10.19
CA ALA A 267 16.92 15.16 -10.13
C ALA A 267 17.06 15.93 -8.79
N LEU A 268 17.09 15.21 -7.67
CA LEU A 268 17.35 15.77 -6.35
C LEU A 268 18.72 16.45 -6.27
N ALA A 269 19.77 15.79 -6.76
CA ALA A 269 21.12 16.35 -6.77
C ALA A 269 21.20 17.65 -7.60
N LYS A 270 20.53 17.71 -8.76
CA LYS A 270 20.46 18.93 -9.60
C LYS A 270 19.85 20.10 -8.85
N ARG A 271 18.86 19.85 -7.98
CA ARG A 271 18.23 20.88 -7.15
C ARG A 271 19.05 21.24 -5.93
N ALA A 272 19.65 20.24 -5.27
CA ALA A 272 20.51 20.45 -4.13
C ALA A 272 21.69 21.37 -4.45
N LYS A 273 22.22 21.34 -5.68
CA LYS A 273 23.25 22.29 -6.17
C LYS A 273 22.85 23.76 -6.07
N ARG A 274 21.55 24.08 -5.98
CA ARG A 274 21.04 25.46 -5.83
C ARG A 274 20.99 25.90 -4.37
N ARG A 275 21.18 24.99 -3.41
CA ARG A 275 21.20 25.31 -1.97
C ARG A 275 22.62 25.64 -1.54
N SER A 276 22.73 26.58 -0.60
CA SER A 276 24.02 26.85 0.06
C SER A 276 24.41 25.69 0.99
N PRO A 277 25.71 25.53 1.31
CA PRO A 277 26.16 24.59 2.34
C PRO A 277 25.43 24.77 3.66
N LYS A 278 25.24 26.03 4.10
CA LYS A 278 24.47 26.38 5.30
C LYS A 278 23.01 25.91 5.26
N SER A 279 22.31 26.11 4.14
CA SER A 279 20.93 25.64 3.97
C SER A 279 20.84 24.11 3.95
N THR A 280 21.85 23.46 3.37
CA THR A 280 21.95 21.99 3.36
C THR A 280 22.23 21.45 4.76
N ALA A 281 23.14 22.08 5.52
CA ALA A 281 23.39 21.75 6.93
C ALA A 281 22.12 21.88 7.76
N ALA A 282 21.35 22.98 7.60
CA ALA A 282 20.09 23.17 8.29
C ALA A 282 19.06 22.06 7.99
N LEU A 283 19.00 21.57 6.75
CA LEU A 283 18.14 20.44 6.38
C LEU A 283 18.58 19.14 7.07
N VAL A 284 19.89 18.85 7.08
CA VAL A 284 20.41 17.68 7.80
C VAL A 284 20.14 17.79 9.30
N GLN A 285 20.25 18.99 9.88
CA GLN A 285 19.92 19.22 11.28
C GLN A 285 18.44 18.97 11.56
N ARG A 286 17.54 19.42 10.68
CA ARG A 286 16.10 19.14 10.79
C ARG A 286 15.81 17.65 10.72
N ALA A 287 16.44 16.92 9.78
CA ALA A 287 16.33 15.46 9.73
C ALA A 287 16.76 14.80 11.05
N LEU A 288 17.86 15.26 11.66
CA LEU A 288 18.33 14.72 12.95
C LEU A 288 17.35 14.99 14.10
N LEU A 289 16.70 16.16 14.12
CA LEU A 289 15.67 16.48 15.11
C LEU A 289 14.42 15.63 14.90
N ALA A 290 13.96 15.48 13.65
CA ALA A 290 12.79 14.67 13.32
C ALA A 290 13.02 13.19 13.67
N LEU A 291 14.20 12.64 13.34
CA LEU A 291 14.57 11.27 13.72
C LEU A 291 14.68 11.08 15.25
N ALA A 292 14.98 12.14 16.00
CA ALA A 292 14.98 12.06 17.46
C ALA A 292 13.55 11.92 17.99
N ALA A 293 12.59 12.69 17.43
CA ALA A 293 11.17 12.57 17.76
C ALA A 293 10.59 11.20 17.37
N VAL A 294 10.95 10.67 16.19
CA VAL A 294 10.54 9.32 15.75
C VAL A 294 11.12 8.20 16.63
N GLN A 295 12.22 8.43 17.34
CA GLN A 295 12.79 7.45 18.27
C GLN A 295 12.28 7.59 19.71
N ASP A 296 11.42 8.57 19.97
CA ASP A 296 10.84 8.80 21.29
C ASP A 296 9.87 7.65 21.66
N PRO A 297 10.16 6.87 22.72
CA PRO A 297 9.35 5.72 23.10
C PRO A 297 7.97 6.11 23.66
N GLU A 298 7.77 7.36 24.09
CA GLU A 298 6.50 7.81 24.66
C GLU A 298 5.58 8.43 23.61
N ARG A 299 6.13 8.79 22.44
CA ARG A 299 5.42 9.60 21.45
C ARG A 299 5.28 8.96 20.08
N SER A 300 6.17 8.05 19.69
CA SER A 300 6.15 7.49 18.32
C SER A 300 5.48 6.11 18.29
N GLU A 301 4.40 6.01 17.51
CA GLU A 301 3.76 4.74 17.21
C GLU A 301 4.71 3.78 16.50
N LEU A 302 5.45 4.28 15.49
CA LEU A 302 6.46 3.49 14.77
C LEU A 302 7.50 2.90 15.72
N ARG A 303 7.99 3.69 16.69
CA ARG A 303 8.92 3.20 17.72
C ARG A 303 8.30 2.10 18.57
N GLY A 304 7.03 2.29 18.97
CA GLY A 304 6.26 1.30 19.73
C GLY A 304 6.16 -0.03 18.98
N LEU A 305 5.72 0.01 17.71
CA LEU A 305 5.59 -1.15 16.84
C LEU A 305 6.93 -1.89 16.65
N MET A 306 8.02 -1.15 16.44
CA MET A 306 9.35 -1.71 16.20
C MET A 306 9.97 -2.36 17.44
N VAL A 307 9.52 -2.03 18.67
CA VAL A 307 10.11 -2.58 19.91
C VAL A 307 9.14 -3.43 20.72
N THR A 308 8.11 -3.93 20.05
CA THR A 308 7.27 -5.00 20.59
C THR A 308 8.08 -6.28 20.83
N GLN A 309 7.75 -7.00 21.92
CA GLN A 309 8.39 -8.28 22.25
C GLN A 309 8.15 -9.36 21.18
N GLU A 310 7.06 -9.25 20.43
CA GLU A 310 6.68 -10.18 19.35
C GLU A 310 7.64 -10.12 18.15
N HIS A 311 8.43 -9.05 18.04
CA HIS A 311 9.32 -8.79 16.90
C HIS A 311 10.74 -8.37 17.33
N ALA A 312 11.30 -8.99 18.36
CA ALA A 312 12.58 -8.58 18.95
C ALA A 312 13.75 -8.48 17.95
N ASP A 313 13.85 -9.42 16.99
CA ASP A 313 14.89 -9.41 15.95
C ASP A 313 14.73 -8.25 14.97
N LEU A 314 13.49 -7.98 14.55
CA LEU A 314 13.15 -6.85 13.70
C LEU A 314 13.45 -5.53 14.41
N GLY A 315 13.07 -5.42 15.68
CA GLY A 315 13.36 -4.23 16.49
C GLY A 315 14.83 -3.95 16.70
N ALA A 316 15.63 -5.00 16.89
CA ALA A 316 17.09 -4.90 16.95
C ALA A 316 17.68 -4.43 15.61
N ALA A 317 17.19 -5.00 14.50
CA ALA A 317 17.63 -4.62 13.15
C ALA A 317 17.25 -3.16 12.81
N TRP A 318 16.02 -2.75 13.12
CA TRP A 318 15.54 -1.38 12.94
C TRP A 318 16.37 -0.41 13.78
N SER A 319 16.57 -0.69 15.07
CA SER A 319 17.36 0.15 15.98
C SER A 319 18.81 0.31 15.49
N LYS A 320 19.42 -0.77 14.98
CA LYS A 320 20.76 -0.75 14.38
C LYS A 320 20.82 0.17 13.16
N ARG A 321 19.83 0.08 12.26
CA ARG A 321 19.73 0.91 11.05
C ARG A 321 19.48 2.37 11.40
N MET A 322 18.58 2.67 12.32
CA MET A 322 18.36 4.02 12.83
C MET A 322 19.63 4.62 13.41
N GLY A 323 20.38 3.84 14.20
CA GLY A 323 21.69 4.27 14.70
C GLY A 323 22.71 4.56 13.59
N GLN A 324 22.75 3.76 12.52
CA GLN A 324 23.60 4.01 11.35
C GLN A 324 23.20 5.29 10.62
N LEU A 325 21.89 5.49 10.41
CA LEU A 325 21.33 6.68 9.77
C LEU A 325 21.68 7.96 10.53
N VAL A 326 21.39 7.99 11.83
CA VAL A 326 21.70 9.14 12.70
C VAL A 326 23.21 9.43 12.72
N ARG A 327 24.07 8.41 12.85
CA ARG A 327 25.54 8.63 12.83
C ARG A 327 26.02 9.17 11.49
N GLY A 328 25.51 8.63 10.39
CA GLY A 328 25.84 9.07 9.03
C GLY A 328 25.44 10.52 8.80
N LEU A 329 24.22 10.89 9.17
CA LEU A 329 23.72 12.27 9.05
C LEU A 329 24.46 13.24 9.97
N LYS A 330 24.80 12.85 11.21
CA LYS A 330 25.68 13.66 12.09
C LYS A 330 27.04 13.93 11.44
N ALA A 331 27.64 12.94 10.78
CA ALA A 331 28.89 13.11 10.05
C ALA A 331 28.74 14.03 8.83
N ALA A 332 27.64 13.90 8.08
CA ALA A 332 27.31 14.80 6.98
C ALA A 332 27.12 16.25 7.47
N HIS A 333 26.37 16.45 8.55
CA HIS A 333 26.14 17.76 9.16
C HIS A 333 27.45 18.45 9.54
N ARG A 334 28.37 17.72 10.21
CA ARG A 334 29.69 18.27 10.58
C ARG A 334 30.50 18.72 9.36
N ARG A 335 30.53 17.91 8.29
CA ARG A 335 31.23 18.25 7.03
C ARG A 335 30.66 19.51 6.38
N LEU A 336 29.34 19.65 6.38
CA LEU A 336 28.65 20.81 5.81
C LEU A 336 28.80 22.08 6.68
N ALA A 337 28.85 21.94 8.00
CA ALA A 337 29.04 23.05 8.92
C ALA A 337 30.48 23.61 8.90
N SER A 338 31.45 22.81 8.44
CA SER A 338 32.84 23.22 8.24
C SER A 338 33.14 23.77 6.84
N ALA A 339 32.17 23.78 5.92
CA ALA A 339 32.31 24.21 4.52
C ALA A 339 31.62 25.56 4.29
#